data_AF-A0A1B8E3E9-F1
#
_entry.id   AF-A0A1B8E3E9-F1
#
_cell.length_a   1.000
_cell.length_b   1.000
_cell.length_c   1.000
_cell.angle_alpha   90.00
_cell.angle_beta   90.00
_cell.angle_gamma   90.00
#
_symmetry.space_group_name_H-M   'P 1'
#
loop_
_entity.id
_entity.type
_entity.pdbx_description
1 polymer ?
#
loop_
_entity_poly.entity_id
_entity_poly.type
_entity_poly.pdbx_seq_one_letter_code
_entity_poly.pdbx_strand_id
1 'polypeptide(L)'
;MQSQIPIKLFLTSRPTKILLTPDANSLKTTFILREEDTVDDIRAYIHNAINDAFPNDPEFQRDTISQVLAKASGSFLWVKLALERLEDNWHTKDDIQKVLNELSRQKPSLWRREY
;
A
#
# COMPACT_ATOMS: atom_id res chain seq x y z
N MET A 1 37.89 -25.38 -16.86
CA MET A 1 37.04 -25.60 -15.67
C MET A 1 35.90 -24.60 -15.75
N GLN A 2 34.66 -25.06 -15.96
CA GLN A 2 33.49 -24.16 -16.01
C GLN A 2 33.12 -23.74 -14.59
N SER A 3 33.18 -22.44 -14.30
CA SER A 3 32.68 -21.86 -13.06
C SER A 3 31.15 -21.86 -13.11
N GLN A 4 30.49 -22.63 -12.23
CA GLN A 4 29.03 -22.61 -12.08
C GLN A 4 28.68 -21.63 -10.95
N ILE A 5 28.29 -20.40 -11.30
CA ILE A 5 27.79 -19.44 -10.33
C ILE A 5 26.30 -19.72 -10.10
N PRO A 6 25.84 -19.93 -8.85
CA PRO A 6 24.43 -20.13 -8.57
C PRO A 6 23.64 -18.84 -8.80
N ILE A 7 22.67 -18.87 -9.72
CA ILE A 7 21.76 -17.75 -10.00
C ILE A 7 20.54 -17.86 -9.09
N LYS A 8 20.24 -16.79 -8.34
CA LYS A 8 19.00 -16.66 -7.57
C LYS A 8 18.02 -15.78 -8.33
N LEU A 9 16.81 -16.26 -8.55
CA LEU A 9 15.76 -15.54 -9.27
C LEU A 9 14.64 -15.14 -8.28
N PHE A 10 14.26 -13.87 -8.31
CA PHE A 10 13.08 -13.37 -7.60
C PHE A 10 12.09 -12.86 -8.64
N LEU A 11 10.87 -13.41 -8.61
CA LEU A 11 9.81 -13.09 -9.55
C LEU A 11 8.62 -12.53 -8.79
N THR A 12 8.11 -11.38 -9.23
CA THR A 12 6.91 -10.75 -8.67
C THR A 12 5.87 -10.57 -9.74
N SER A 13 4.62 -10.83 -9.40
CA SER A 13 3.47 -10.55 -10.25
C SER A 13 2.30 -10.08 -9.38
N ARG A 14 1.26 -9.52 -10.01
CA ARG A 14 -0.06 -9.45 -9.36
C ARG A 14 -0.62 -10.87 -9.23
N PRO A 15 -1.73 -11.08 -8.48
CA PRO A 15 -2.48 -12.32 -8.48
C PRO A 15 -3.07 -12.60 -9.88
N THR A 16 -2.22 -13.00 -10.80
CA THR A 16 -2.59 -13.54 -12.09
C THR A 16 -2.86 -15.02 -11.85
N LYS A 17 -3.76 -15.63 -12.62
CA LYS A 17 -3.89 -17.09 -12.72
C LYS A 17 -2.62 -17.69 -13.36
N ILE A 18 -1.45 -17.40 -12.81
CA ILE A 18 -0.21 -18.07 -13.17
C ILE A 18 -0.46 -19.50 -12.75
N LEU A 19 -0.44 -20.36 -13.76
CA LEU A 19 -0.55 -21.80 -13.65
C LEU A 19 0.43 -22.24 -12.57
N LEU A 20 -0.10 -22.44 -11.36
CA LEU A 20 0.52 -23.23 -10.32
C LEU A 20 0.42 -24.68 -10.79
N THR A 21 1.07 -25.04 -11.90
CA THR A 21 1.37 -26.44 -12.15
C THR A 21 2.38 -26.81 -11.07
N PRO A 22 2.01 -27.70 -10.13
CA PRO A 22 2.90 -28.12 -9.08
C PRO A 22 3.94 -29.03 -9.72
N ASP A 23 5.05 -28.46 -10.17
CA ASP A 23 6.23 -29.25 -10.48
C ASP A 23 6.86 -29.64 -9.15
N ALA A 24 6.63 -30.88 -8.74
CA ALA A 24 7.11 -31.46 -7.48
C ALA A 24 8.64 -31.38 -7.29
N ASN A 25 9.40 -30.98 -8.32
CA ASN A 25 10.85 -30.85 -8.34
C ASN A 25 11.37 -29.40 -8.38
N SER A 26 10.49 -28.38 -8.37
CA SER A 26 10.94 -26.99 -8.46
C SER A 26 11.17 -26.39 -7.07
N LEU A 27 12.40 -25.91 -6.81
CA LEU A 27 12.81 -25.15 -5.61
C LEU A 27 12.16 -23.76 -5.56
N LYS A 28 10.86 -23.66 -5.85
CA LYS A 28 10.12 -22.41 -5.97
C LYS A 28 9.32 -22.15 -4.70
N THR A 29 9.87 -21.32 -3.81
CA THR A 29 9.07 -20.72 -2.73
C THR A 29 8.14 -19.68 -3.34
N THR A 30 6.84 -19.90 -3.26
CA THR A 30 5.82 -18.93 -3.68
C THR A 30 5.22 -18.29 -2.44
N PHE A 31 5.26 -16.96 -2.40
CA PHE A 31 4.62 -16.18 -1.33
C PHE A 31 3.52 -15.31 -1.94
N ILE A 32 2.31 -15.41 -1.40
CA ILE A 32 1.17 -14.60 -1.81
C ILE A 32 1.04 -13.47 -0.79
N LEU A 33 1.37 -12.25 -1.20
CA LEU A 33 1.15 -11.05 -0.41
C LEU A 33 -0.34 -10.75 -0.36
N ARG A 34 -0.90 -10.72 0.86
CA ARG A 34 -2.28 -10.34 1.11
C ARG A 34 -2.34 -8.96 1.73
N GLU A 35 -3.54 -8.36 1.75
CA GLU A 35 -3.70 -7.03 2.35
C GLU A 35 -3.44 -7.09 3.86
N GLU A 36 -3.87 -8.15 4.53
CA GLU A 36 -3.63 -8.35 5.97
C GLU A 36 -2.15 -8.35 6.36
N ASP A 37 -1.25 -8.74 5.45
CA ASP A 37 0.20 -8.76 5.70
C ASP A 37 0.79 -7.35 5.84
N THR A 38 0.10 -6.31 5.36
CA THR A 38 0.61 -4.92 5.34
C THR A 38 -0.20 -3.96 6.21
N VAL A 39 -1.33 -4.38 6.78
CA VAL A 39 -2.24 -3.50 7.53
C VAL A 39 -1.55 -2.84 8.73
N ASP A 40 -0.81 -3.61 9.52
CA ASP A 40 -0.19 -3.09 10.75
C ASP A 40 0.96 -2.13 10.44
N ASP A 41 1.76 -2.42 9.41
CA ASP A 41 2.82 -1.53 8.93
C ASP A 41 2.25 -0.22 8.39
N ILE A 42 1.17 -0.30 7.60
CA ILE A 42 0.46 0.86 7.08
C ILE A 42 -0.11 1.69 8.24
N ARG A 43 -0.74 1.04 9.23
CA ARG A 43 -1.29 1.73 10.40
C ARG A 43 -0.19 2.46 11.17
N ALA A 44 0.95 1.82 11.42
CA ALA A 44 2.08 2.42 12.13
C ALA A 44 2.64 3.64 11.36
N TYR A 45 2.78 3.52 10.04
CA TYR A 45 3.25 4.61 9.19
C TYR A 45 2.30 5.82 9.22
N ILE A 46 0.99 5.59 9.10
CA ILE A 46 -0.02 6.65 9.16
C ILE A 46 -0.03 7.32 10.53
N HIS A 47 0.04 6.53 11.61
CA HIS A 47 0.08 7.06 12.97
C HIS A 47 1.25 8.00 13.19
N ASN A 48 2.46 7.64 12.75
CA ASN A 48 3.63 8.50 12.90
C ASN A 48 3.46 9.82 12.13
N ALA A 49 3.02 9.74 10.86
CA ALA A 49 2.80 10.95 10.06
C ALA A 49 1.73 11.88 10.65
N ILE A 50 0.64 11.32 11.19
CA ILE A 50 -0.49 12.08 11.77
C ILE A 50 -0.18 12.65 13.15
N ASN A 51 0.59 11.93 13.97
CA ASN A 51 1.06 12.45 15.24
C ASN A 51 1.97 13.67 15.04
N ASP A 52 2.85 13.62 14.04
CA ASP A 52 3.80 14.70 13.79
C ASP A 52 3.12 16.01 13.36
N ALA A 53 2.04 15.93 12.57
CA ALA A 53 1.40 17.12 12.03
C ALA A 53 0.12 17.59 12.76
N PHE A 54 -0.47 16.79 13.67
CA PHE A 54 -1.54 17.26 14.58
C PHE A 54 -1.34 16.85 16.05
N PRO A 55 -0.28 17.25 16.74
CA PRO A 55 0.05 16.73 18.07
C PRO A 55 -1.01 16.99 19.17
N ASN A 56 -1.94 17.93 18.96
CA ASN A 56 -2.91 18.38 19.98
C ASN A 56 -4.37 17.98 19.70
N ASP A 57 -4.65 17.15 18.68
CA ASP A 57 -6.03 16.77 18.34
C ASP A 57 -6.21 15.25 18.16
N PRO A 58 -6.28 14.47 19.26
CA PRO A 58 -6.34 13.02 19.21
C PRO A 58 -7.66 12.46 18.66
N GLU A 59 -8.73 13.26 18.60
CA GLU A 59 -9.99 12.85 17.97
C GLU A 59 -9.89 12.96 16.45
N PHE A 60 -9.37 14.09 15.96
CA PHE A 60 -9.13 14.31 14.54
C PHE A 60 -8.09 13.35 13.96
N GLN A 61 -7.02 13.07 14.72
CA GLN A 61 -6.03 12.06 14.34
C GLN A 61 -6.69 10.70 14.10
N ARG A 62 -7.49 10.19 15.06
CA ARG A 62 -8.14 8.89 14.96
C ARG A 62 -9.10 8.79 13.78
N ASP A 63 -9.88 9.83 13.52
CA ASP A 63 -10.79 9.89 12.38
C ASP A 63 -10.01 9.86 11.04
N THR A 64 -8.95 10.65 10.93
CA THR A 64 -8.12 10.71 9.73
C THR A 64 -7.40 9.38 9.47
N ILE A 65 -6.82 8.77 10.52
CA ILE A 65 -6.17 7.44 10.43
C ILE A 65 -7.16 6.40 9.89
N SER A 66 -8.38 6.36 10.45
CA SER A 66 -9.43 5.42 10.03
C SER A 66 -9.80 5.60 8.55
N GLN A 67 -9.97 6.85 8.11
CA GLN A 67 -10.33 7.16 6.72
C GLN A 67 -9.23 6.80 5.71
N VAL A 68 -7.96 7.09 6.04
CA VAL A 68 -6.82 6.75 5.19
C VAL A 68 -6.65 5.23 5.10
N LEU A 69 -6.73 4.54 6.23
CA LEU A 69 -6.59 3.08 6.29
C LEU A 69 -7.70 2.37 5.49
N ALA A 70 -8.95 2.83 5.60
CA ALA A 70 -10.09 2.28 4.87
C ALA A 70 -9.93 2.40 3.34
N LYS A 71 -9.24 3.44 2.86
CA LYS A 71 -9.00 3.69 1.42
C LYS A 71 -7.69 3.08 0.89
N ALA A 72 -6.79 2.66 1.78
CA ALA A 72 -5.49 2.11 1.44
C ALA A 72 -5.59 0.79 0.66
N SER A 73 -6.50 -0.12 1.07
CA SER A 73 -6.62 -1.48 0.51
C SER A 73 -5.26 -2.20 0.41
N GLY A 74 -4.50 -2.22 1.52
CA GLY A 74 -3.16 -2.80 1.59
C GLY A 74 -2.06 -2.08 0.77
N SER A 75 -2.35 -0.95 0.12
CA SER A 75 -1.39 -0.23 -0.72
C SER A 75 -0.64 0.85 0.06
N PHE A 76 0.59 0.53 0.46
CA PHE A 76 1.49 1.50 1.10
C PHE A 76 1.80 2.69 0.19
N LEU A 77 1.96 2.47 -1.12
CA LEU A 77 2.23 3.56 -2.06
C LEU A 77 1.07 4.56 -2.11
N TRP A 78 -0.16 4.06 -2.09
CA TRP A 78 -1.34 4.93 -2.07
C TRP A 78 -1.37 5.76 -0.79
N VAL A 79 -1.05 5.16 0.36
CA VAL A 79 -1.01 5.84 1.66
C VAL A 79 0.06 6.93 1.69
N LYS A 80 1.27 6.63 1.23
CA LYS A 80 2.34 7.63 1.13
C LYS A 80 1.93 8.81 0.26
N LEU A 81 1.37 8.53 -0.92
CA LEU A 81 0.89 9.55 -1.85
C LEU A 81 -0.27 10.38 -1.26
N ALA A 82 -1.12 9.76 -0.45
CA ALA A 82 -2.18 10.45 0.27
C ALA A 82 -1.61 11.41 1.31
N LEU A 83 -0.70 10.94 2.16
CA LEU A 83 -0.09 11.77 3.19
C LEU A 83 0.72 12.92 2.60
N GLU A 84 1.50 12.69 1.53
CA GLU A 84 2.24 13.75 0.82
C GLU A 84 1.31 14.84 0.27
N ARG A 85 0.15 14.47 -0.33
CA ARG A 85 -0.81 15.47 -0.82
C ARG A 85 -1.57 16.18 0.29
N LEU A 86 -1.78 15.47 1.39
CA LEU A 86 -2.47 16.03 2.52
C LEU A 86 -1.54 17.04 3.24
N GLU A 87 -0.21 16.85 3.29
CA GLU A 87 0.73 17.79 3.94
C GLU A 87 0.48 19.27 3.56
N ASP A 88 0.12 19.54 2.31
CA ASP A 88 -0.22 20.89 1.81
C ASP A 88 -1.65 21.40 2.20
N ASN A 89 -2.52 20.54 2.75
CA ASN A 89 -3.96 20.76 2.92
C ASN A 89 -4.54 20.22 4.26
N TRP A 90 -3.75 20.15 5.34
CA TRP A 90 -4.18 19.64 6.67
C TRP A 90 -5.12 20.56 7.47
N HIS A 91 -5.80 21.51 6.83
CA HIS A 91 -6.49 22.57 7.55
C HIS A 91 -7.92 22.22 7.98
N THR A 92 -8.63 21.37 7.22
CA THR A 92 -10.01 20.98 7.56
C THR A 92 -10.33 19.52 7.20
N LYS A 93 -11.34 18.95 7.87
CA LYS A 93 -11.86 17.61 7.56
C LYS A 93 -12.35 17.50 6.11
N ASP A 94 -12.99 18.54 5.60
CA ASP A 94 -13.47 18.62 4.22
C ASP A 94 -12.31 18.59 3.21
N ASP A 95 -11.21 19.29 3.49
CA ASP A 95 -10.02 19.28 2.62
C ASP A 95 -9.38 17.90 2.57
N ILE A 96 -9.26 17.23 3.72
CA ILE A 96 -8.78 15.85 3.80
C ILE A 96 -9.65 14.92 2.97
N GLN A 97 -10.98 14.99 3.16
CA GLN A 97 -11.91 14.13 2.45
C GLN A 97 -11.86 14.37 0.93
N LYS A 98 -11.69 15.62 0.50
CA LYS A 98 -11.53 16.00 -0.90
C LYS A 98 -10.27 15.40 -1.51
N VAL A 99 -9.10 15.56 -0.88
CA VAL A 99 -7.83 14.99 -1.35
C VAL A 99 -7.91 13.46 -1.45
N LEU A 100 -8.46 12.81 -0.42
CA LEU A 100 -8.64 11.35 -0.40
C LEU A 100 -9.58 10.86 -1.51
N ASN A 101 -10.63 11.63 -1.84
CA ASN A 101 -11.56 11.31 -2.92
C ASN A 101 -10.96 11.53 -4.31
N GLU A 102 -10.19 12.60 -4.50
CA GLU A 102 -9.46 12.86 -5.75
C GLU A 102 -8.46 11.73 -6.05
N LEU A 103 -7.71 11.29 -5.04
CA LEU A 103 -6.77 10.17 -5.15
C LEU A 103 -7.48 8.84 -5.46
N SER A 104 -8.63 8.61 -4.83
CA SER A 104 -9.45 7.42 -5.09
C SER A 104 -9.99 7.41 -6.53
N ARG A 105 -10.29 8.59 -7.10
CA ARG A 105 -10.75 8.76 -8.48
C ARG A 105 -9.63 8.66 -9.51
N GLN A 106 -8.38 8.90 -9.13
CA GLN A 106 -7.19 8.66 -9.96
C GLN A 106 -6.66 7.22 -9.86
N LYS A 107 -7.12 6.47 -8.84
CA LYS A 107 -6.85 5.03 -8.67
C LYS A 107 -7.15 4.17 -9.93
N PRO A 108 -8.14 4.46 -10.80
CA PRO A 108 -8.49 3.63 -11.94
C PRO A 108 -7.53 3.64 -13.13
N SER A 109 -6.55 4.54 -13.28
CA SER A 109 -5.72 4.56 -14.51
C SER A 109 -4.28 4.08 -14.30
N LEU A 110 -3.71 4.34 -13.12
CA LEU A 110 -2.38 3.84 -12.75
C LEU A 110 -2.42 2.38 -12.27
N TRP A 111 -3.55 1.95 -11.68
CA TRP A 111 -3.67 0.63 -11.07
C TRP A 111 -4.54 -0.36 -11.86
N ARG A 112 -5.16 0.08 -12.95
CA ARG A 112 -5.98 -0.72 -13.87
C ARG A 112 -5.30 -0.72 -15.25
N ARG A 113 -4.23 -1.50 -15.41
CA ARG A 113 -3.87 -1.97 -16.75
C ARG A 113 -4.52 -3.34 -16.92
N GLU A 114 -5.58 -3.28 -17.72
CA GLU A 114 -6.39 -4.29 -18.41
C GLU A 114 -6.43 -5.72 -17.84
N TYR A 115 -7.67 -6.17 -17.59
CA TYR A 115 -8.06 -7.55 -17.34
C TYR A 115 -7.80 -8.45 -18.54
#